data_AF-A0A8J5SVW6-F1
#
_entry.id   AF-A0A8J5SVW6-F1
#
_cell.length_a   1.000
_cell.length_b   1.000
_cell.length_c   1.000
_cell.angle_alpha   90.00
_cell.angle_beta   90.00
_cell.angle_gamma   90.00
#
_symmetry.space_group_name_H-M   'P 1'
#
loop_
_entity.id
_entity.type
_entity.pdbx_description
1 polymer ?
#
loop_
_entity_poly.entity_id
_entity_poly.type
_entity_poly.pdbx_seq_one_letter_code
_entity_poly.pdbx_strand_id
1 'polypeptide(L)'
;MPQRVAEMEEELRREREEKARAERELEEARRERDWEKDAAEKVQLLQREMEKAKESERKMLESLIYQTKQLEQTKISLEEAKLEMTTLRQANESLEAAAAAAANRRGGGEQRSVKDLVFGGADEEIKVLRCELRTAMQGEEKSRKALDDFSVALSDVAMEAKQVKMWLSEAQAELEVANAEAKRLRQELTAAEARLHAVSDEHDRCRLEAEESAAAWGDKERVLVECVRASEDEVNRARQENTKLVESQRVIRDENARLRDILKQAVAEANVVKESLELARGENARLNDVVAEKNAALQSLRQEYECLKVSEAAAQGSLKELNSLLAAPTKTACSNPASAKTATVADYGFDHSIPNVRLVSSAKGTPEAASHRWTAEKSRRHSIGEPGKFKGGFSQSARMGNLNLNPKDRVFASLSNIADLKSAAEAAVGGFDDEFDHVDESHYGGTDQSMNPKKKKPILRKFGDLFRRKSHYKANLAPVHT
;
A
#
# COMPACT_ATOMS: atom_id res chain seq x y z
N MET A 1 -14.43 43.28 -8.05
CA MET A 1 -14.00 42.88 -9.41
C MET A 1 -12.81 41.91 -9.37
N PRO A 2 -11.57 42.30 -9.00
CA PRO A 2 -10.39 41.45 -9.22
C PRO A 2 -10.45 40.06 -8.55
N GLN A 3 -10.92 39.97 -7.30
CA GLN A 3 -11.05 38.68 -6.59
C GLN A 3 -11.90 37.66 -7.36
N ARG A 4 -13.06 38.08 -7.89
CA ARG A 4 -13.93 37.21 -8.70
C ARG A 4 -13.32 36.79 -10.04
N VAL A 5 -12.35 37.54 -10.56
CA VAL A 5 -11.63 37.13 -11.77
C VAL A 5 -10.62 36.03 -11.42
N ALA A 6 -9.86 36.20 -10.33
CA ALA A 6 -8.93 35.17 -9.83
C ALA A 6 -9.65 33.87 -9.40
N GLU A 7 -10.84 33.97 -8.78
CA GLU A 7 -11.69 32.83 -8.44
C GLU A 7 -12.09 32.04 -9.70
N MET A 8 -12.60 32.72 -10.74
CA MET A 8 -12.94 32.11 -12.03
C MET A 8 -11.71 31.54 -12.77
N GLU A 9 -10.55 32.19 -12.68
CA GLU A 9 -9.29 31.71 -13.29
C GLU A 9 -8.78 30.44 -12.60
N GLU A 10 -8.93 30.33 -11.27
CA GLU A 10 -8.62 29.10 -10.53
C GLU A 10 -9.61 27.96 -10.85
N GLU A 11 -10.90 28.24 -10.92
CA GLU A 11 -11.92 27.25 -11.30
C GLU A 11 -11.67 26.73 -12.71
N LEU A 12 -11.46 27.62 -13.68
CA LEU A 12 -11.20 27.26 -15.08
C LEU A 12 -9.82 26.58 -15.28
N ARG A 13 -8.87 26.75 -14.35
CA ARG A 13 -7.66 25.91 -14.28
C ARG A 13 -7.99 24.49 -13.77
N ARG A 14 -8.81 24.37 -12.72
CA ARG A 14 -9.22 23.06 -12.16
C ARG A 14 -10.03 22.27 -13.20
N GLU A 15 -10.98 22.89 -13.90
CA GLU A 15 -11.72 22.26 -15.00
C GLU A 15 -10.80 21.74 -16.10
N ARG A 16 -9.75 22.50 -16.48
CA ARG A 16 -8.74 22.04 -17.45
C ARG A 16 -7.95 20.84 -16.93
N GLU A 17 -7.56 20.83 -15.66
CA GLU A 17 -6.82 19.72 -15.04
C GLU A 17 -7.70 18.48 -14.81
N GLU A 18 -9.00 18.64 -14.56
CA GLU A 18 -9.99 17.56 -14.46
C GLU A 18 -10.32 16.99 -15.84
N LYS A 19 -10.53 17.84 -16.84
CA LYS A 19 -10.67 17.43 -18.24
C LYS A 19 -9.42 16.66 -18.71
N ALA A 20 -8.21 17.18 -18.45
CA ALA A 20 -6.95 16.52 -18.79
C ALA A 20 -6.63 15.28 -17.91
N ARG A 21 -7.45 14.96 -16.90
CA ARG A 21 -7.46 13.64 -16.21
C ARG A 21 -8.42 12.70 -16.92
N ALA A 22 -9.68 13.12 -17.11
CA ALA A 22 -10.70 12.34 -17.81
C ALA A 22 -10.29 11.97 -19.26
N GLU A 23 -9.58 12.84 -19.98
CA GLU A 23 -9.06 12.52 -21.32
C GLU A 23 -8.00 11.41 -21.29
N ARG A 24 -7.10 11.39 -20.29
CA ARG A 24 -6.12 10.30 -20.12
C ARG A 24 -6.78 8.99 -19.67
N GLU A 25 -7.70 9.06 -18.72
CA GLU A 25 -8.50 7.90 -18.27
C GLU A 25 -9.30 7.28 -19.43
N LEU A 26 -9.85 8.12 -20.33
CA LEU A 26 -10.54 7.66 -21.55
C LEU A 26 -9.60 7.09 -22.61
N GLU A 27 -8.34 7.55 -22.72
CA GLU A 27 -7.35 6.92 -23.59
C GLU A 27 -6.82 5.60 -23.01
N GLU A 28 -6.61 5.52 -21.70
CA GLU A 28 -6.22 4.30 -21.00
C GLU A 28 -7.31 3.23 -21.15
N ALA A 29 -8.57 3.57 -20.90
CA ALA A 29 -9.72 2.69 -21.14
C ALA A 29 -10.00 2.37 -22.63
N ARG A 30 -9.38 3.09 -23.58
CA ARG A 30 -9.33 2.68 -25.00
C ARG A 30 -8.22 1.66 -25.24
N ARG A 31 -7.01 1.92 -24.74
CA ARG A 31 -5.87 0.99 -24.83
C ARG A 31 -6.18 -0.37 -24.20
N GLU A 32 -6.85 -0.38 -23.04
CA GLU A 32 -7.33 -1.61 -22.38
C GLU A 32 -8.34 -2.35 -23.26
N ARG A 33 -9.37 -1.66 -23.76
CA ARG A 33 -10.40 -2.23 -24.65
C ARG A 33 -9.82 -2.81 -25.94
N ASP A 34 -8.81 -2.15 -26.51
CA ASP A 34 -8.19 -2.62 -27.75
C ASP A 34 -7.26 -3.81 -27.48
N TRP A 35 -6.55 -3.83 -26.35
CA TRP A 35 -5.87 -5.02 -25.85
C TRP A 35 -6.82 -6.21 -25.55
N GLU A 36 -8.01 -5.95 -25.00
CA GLU A 36 -9.05 -6.98 -24.80
C GLU A 36 -9.52 -7.59 -26.13
N LYS A 37 -9.67 -6.78 -27.19
CA LYS A 37 -9.98 -7.29 -28.54
C LYS A 37 -8.85 -8.15 -29.08
N ASP A 38 -7.61 -7.66 -29.06
CA ASP A 38 -6.44 -8.39 -29.55
C ASP A 38 -6.27 -9.74 -28.83
N ALA A 39 -6.49 -9.75 -27.50
CA ALA A 39 -6.51 -10.96 -26.70
C ALA A 39 -7.65 -11.91 -27.09
N ALA A 40 -8.87 -11.40 -27.29
CA ALA A 40 -10.03 -12.19 -27.70
C ALA A 40 -9.86 -12.78 -29.12
N GLU A 41 -9.35 -12.01 -30.08
CA GLU A 41 -9.07 -12.47 -31.44
C GLU A 41 -7.98 -13.55 -31.44
N LYS A 42 -6.91 -13.37 -30.66
CA LYS A 42 -5.86 -14.37 -30.46
C LYS A 42 -6.38 -15.65 -29.83
N VAL A 43 -7.27 -15.56 -28.83
CA VAL A 43 -7.94 -16.73 -28.24
C VAL A 43 -8.81 -17.45 -29.28
N GLN A 44 -9.59 -16.73 -30.09
CA GLN A 44 -10.38 -17.35 -31.16
C GLN A 44 -9.49 -17.98 -32.26
N LEU A 45 -8.34 -17.40 -32.58
CA LEU A 45 -7.39 -17.99 -33.53
C LEU A 45 -6.85 -19.33 -32.99
N LEU A 46 -6.36 -19.34 -31.75
CA LEU A 46 -5.86 -20.55 -31.08
C LEU A 46 -6.95 -21.64 -30.95
N GLN A 47 -8.21 -21.26 -30.72
CA GLN A 47 -9.35 -22.20 -30.74
C GLN A 47 -9.56 -22.83 -32.12
N ARG A 48 -9.50 -22.04 -33.21
CA ARG A 48 -9.61 -22.53 -34.59
C ARG A 48 -8.44 -23.45 -34.97
N GLU A 49 -7.24 -23.16 -34.48
CA GLU A 49 -6.04 -23.99 -34.70
C GLU A 49 -6.14 -25.31 -33.90
N MET A 50 -6.63 -25.25 -32.65
CA MET A 50 -6.88 -26.43 -31.83
C MET A 50 -7.89 -27.39 -32.48
N GLU A 51 -9.01 -26.89 -33.02
CA GLU A 51 -9.99 -27.75 -33.69
C GLU A 51 -9.46 -28.33 -35.01
N LYS A 52 -8.68 -27.56 -35.78
CA LYS A 52 -7.96 -28.10 -36.97
C LYS A 52 -6.99 -29.22 -36.58
N ALA A 53 -6.27 -29.07 -35.47
CA ALA A 53 -5.35 -30.10 -34.97
C ALA A 53 -6.09 -31.37 -34.53
N LYS A 54 -7.20 -31.24 -33.79
CA LYS A 54 -8.07 -32.38 -33.46
C LYS A 54 -8.67 -33.04 -34.70
N GLU A 55 -8.96 -32.27 -35.75
CA GLU A 55 -9.49 -32.82 -37.00
C GLU A 55 -8.42 -33.57 -37.81
N SER A 56 -7.18 -33.09 -37.86
CA SER A 56 -6.08 -33.81 -38.50
C SER A 56 -5.66 -35.05 -37.69
N GLU A 57 -5.74 -35.00 -36.35
CA GLU A 57 -5.58 -36.16 -35.47
C GLU A 57 -6.66 -37.23 -35.75
N ARG A 58 -7.94 -36.86 -35.79
CA ARG A 58 -9.04 -37.77 -36.16
C ARG A 58 -8.80 -38.43 -37.52
N LYS A 59 -8.42 -37.65 -38.55
CA LYS A 59 -8.10 -38.16 -39.89
C LYS A 59 -6.88 -39.09 -39.91
N MET A 60 -5.87 -38.82 -39.07
CA MET A 60 -4.71 -39.70 -38.90
C MET A 60 -5.10 -41.03 -38.23
N LEU A 61 -5.95 -40.99 -37.19
CA LEU A 61 -6.48 -42.19 -36.51
C LEU A 61 -7.37 -43.01 -37.44
N GLU A 62 -8.25 -42.39 -38.22
CA GLU A 62 -9.06 -43.06 -39.25
C GLU A 62 -8.19 -43.76 -40.30
N SER A 63 -7.13 -43.08 -40.78
CA SER A 63 -6.13 -43.65 -41.70
C SER A 63 -5.38 -44.84 -41.07
N LEU A 64 -4.94 -44.72 -39.82
CA LEU A 64 -4.27 -45.80 -39.09
C LEU A 64 -5.18 -47.01 -38.86
N ILE A 65 -6.46 -46.79 -38.55
CA ILE A 65 -7.47 -47.85 -38.44
C ILE A 65 -7.69 -48.55 -39.79
N TYR A 66 -7.73 -47.78 -40.89
CA TYR A 66 -7.82 -48.35 -42.24
C TYR A 66 -6.58 -49.19 -42.60
N GLN A 67 -5.38 -48.67 -42.37
CA GLN A 67 -4.11 -49.39 -42.58
C GLN A 67 -4.03 -50.66 -41.74
N THR A 68 -4.46 -50.61 -40.47
CA THR A 68 -4.51 -51.78 -39.58
C THR A 68 -5.42 -52.86 -40.15
N LYS A 69 -6.64 -52.51 -40.61
CA LYS A 69 -7.57 -53.45 -41.25
C LYS A 69 -7.03 -54.04 -42.55
N GLN A 70 -6.29 -53.26 -43.34
CA GLN A 70 -5.60 -53.78 -44.54
C GLN A 70 -4.46 -54.75 -44.20
N LEU A 71 -3.72 -54.49 -43.11
CA LEU A 71 -2.68 -55.39 -42.60
C LEU A 71 -3.29 -56.69 -42.05
N GLU A 72 -4.42 -56.61 -41.34
CA GLU A 72 -5.18 -57.79 -40.88
C GLU A 72 -5.69 -58.64 -42.06
N GLN A 73 -6.28 -58.02 -43.08
CA GLN A 73 -6.75 -58.73 -44.29
C GLN A 73 -5.60 -59.40 -45.04
N THR A 74 -4.50 -58.68 -45.31
CA THR A 74 -3.33 -59.25 -46.00
C THR A 74 -2.62 -60.32 -45.16
N LYS A 75 -2.64 -60.23 -43.83
CA LYS A 75 -2.17 -61.30 -42.94
C LYS A 75 -3.04 -62.56 -43.06
N ILE A 76 -4.37 -62.44 -43.07
CA ILE A 76 -5.28 -63.58 -43.24
C ILE A 76 -4.99 -64.29 -44.56
N SER A 77 -4.95 -63.58 -45.68
CA SER A 77 -4.67 -64.20 -46.99
C SER A 77 -3.25 -64.76 -47.11
N LEU A 78 -2.28 -64.23 -46.37
CA LEU A 78 -0.95 -64.83 -46.25
C LEU A 78 -0.95 -66.13 -45.42
N GLU A 79 -1.83 -66.25 -44.42
CA GLU A 79 -2.00 -67.47 -43.64
C GLU A 79 -2.80 -68.53 -44.42
N GLU A 80 -3.82 -68.14 -45.17
CA GLU A 80 -4.54 -68.99 -46.15
C GLU A 80 -3.59 -69.54 -47.22
N ALA A 81 -2.79 -68.67 -47.87
CA ALA A 81 -1.81 -69.08 -48.87
C ALA A 81 -0.73 -70.03 -48.30
N LYS A 82 -0.32 -69.87 -47.03
CA LYS A 82 0.60 -70.81 -46.37
C LYS A 82 -0.03 -72.19 -46.16
N LEU A 83 -1.32 -72.24 -45.81
CA LEU A 83 -2.07 -73.50 -45.67
C LEU A 83 -2.26 -74.19 -47.02
N GLU A 84 -2.56 -73.44 -48.09
CA GLU A 84 -2.58 -73.98 -49.46
C GLU A 84 -1.20 -74.51 -49.87
N MET A 85 -0.13 -73.73 -49.68
CA MET A 85 1.24 -74.15 -49.99
C MET A 85 1.74 -75.36 -49.18
N THR A 86 1.19 -75.62 -47.98
CA THR A 86 1.51 -76.86 -47.23
C THR A 86 0.68 -78.05 -47.76
N THR A 87 -0.58 -77.83 -48.11
CA THR A 87 -1.46 -78.83 -48.75
C THR A 87 -0.90 -79.27 -50.12
N LEU A 88 -0.46 -78.34 -50.96
CA LEU A 88 0.15 -78.62 -52.27
C LEU A 88 1.49 -79.37 -52.16
N ARG A 89 2.29 -79.11 -51.11
CA ARG A 89 3.51 -79.89 -50.85
C ARG A 89 3.19 -81.34 -50.48
N GLN A 90 2.25 -81.56 -49.56
CA GLN A 90 1.79 -82.90 -49.19
C GLN A 90 1.19 -83.66 -50.39
N ALA A 91 0.45 -82.97 -51.26
CA ALA A 91 -0.04 -83.53 -52.51
C ALA A 91 1.13 -83.95 -53.44
N ASN A 92 2.11 -83.08 -53.66
CA ASN A 92 3.30 -83.42 -54.46
C ASN A 92 4.11 -84.57 -53.86
N GLU A 93 4.36 -84.58 -52.55
CA GLU A 93 5.04 -85.69 -51.84
C GLU A 93 4.29 -87.03 -52.05
N SER A 94 2.95 -87.02 -52.02
CA SER A 94 2.14 -88.21 -52.31
C SER A 94 2.21 -88.65 -53.78
N LEU A 95 2.30 -87.69 -54.72
CA LEU A 95 2.44 -87.96 -56.15
C LEU A 95 3.85 -88.45 -56.52
N GLU A 96 4.90 -87.92 -55.88
CA GLU A 96 6.27 -88.41 -56.03
C GLU A 96 6.43 -89.82 -55.44
N ALA A 97 5.81 -90.11 -54.29
CA ALA A 97 5.75 -91.47 -53.75
C ALA A 97 5.03 -92.45 -54.71
N ALA A 98 3.92 -92.02 -55.32
CA ALA A 98 3.22 -92.81 -56.33
C ALA A 98 4.04 -92.99 -57.62
N ALA A 99 4.75 -91.94 -58.06
CA ALA A 99 5.62 -91.99 -59.23
C ALA A 99 6.85 -92.89 -59.00
N ALA A 100 7.45 -92.88 -57.82
CA ALA A 100 8.51 -93.81 -57.44
C ALA A 100 8.02 -95.27 -57.43
N ALA A 101 6.79 -95.51 -56.93
CA ALA A 101 6.13 -96.82 -56.97
C ALA A 101 5.71 -97.29 -58.39
N ALA A 102 5.71 -96.38 -59.38
CA ALA A 102 5.54 -96.67 -60.80
C ALA A 102 6.89 -96.87 -61.52
N ALA A 103 7.90 -96.06 -61.20
CA ALA A 103 9.26 -96.15 -61.77
C ALA A 103 9.89 -97.53 -61.52
N ASN A 104 9.65 -98.13 -60.34
CA ASN A 104 10.08 -99.48 -59.98
C ASN A 104 9.43 -100.62 -60.81
N ARG A 105 8.66 -100.31 -61.87
CA ARG A 105 7.99 -101.29 -62.75
C ARG A 105 8.24 -101.10 -64.25
N ARG A 106 9.33 -100.43 -64.66
CA ARG A 106 9.66 -100.27 -66.08
C ARG A 106 11.16 -100.40 -66.43
N GLY A 107 11.76 -101.53 -66.05
CA GLY A 107 13.11 -101.93 -66.48
C GLY A 107 13.08 -103.01 -67.57
N GLY A 108 13.73 -102.75 -68.71
CA GLY A 108 13.85 -103.66 -69.85
C GLY A 108 13.23 -103.07 -71.13
N GLY A 109 13.84 -103.18 -72.31
CA GLY A 109 15.14 -103.80 -72.63
C GLY A 109 15.05 -104.59 -73.94
N GLU A 110 15.86 -104.25 -74.95
CA GLU A 110 15.79 -104.90 -76.26
C GLU A 110 17.19 -105.11 -76.85
N GLN A 111 17.47 -106.35 -77.27
CA GLN A 111 18.77 -106.78 -77.80
C GLN A 111 18.76 -106.72 -79.33
N ARG A 112 19.83 -106.20 -79.95
CA ARG A 112 19.99 -106.30 -81.41
C ARG A 112 20.88 -107.48 -81.81
N SER A 113 20.18 -108.57 -82.17
CA SER A 113 20.59 -109.73 -82.96
C SER A 113 22.00 -109.72 -83.57
N VAL A 114 22.85 -110.64 -83.10
CA VAL A 114 24.20 -110.89 -83.65
C VAL A 114 24.10 -111.73 -84.93
N LYS A 115 23.72 -111.13 -86.07
CA LYS A 115 23.49 -111.91 -87.32
C LYS A 115 23.90 -111.29 -88.68
N ASP A 116 24.60 -110.15 -88.70
CA ASP A 116 25.07 -109.53 -89.96
C ASP A 116 26.58 -109.71 -90.27
N LEU A 117 27.37 -110.25 -89.33
CA LEU A 117 28.85 -110.16 -89.35
C LEU A 117 29.61 -111.18 -90.23
N VAL A 118 28.95 -111.99 -91.06
CA VAL A 118 29.58 -113.24 -91.59
C VAL A 118 29.81 -113.29 -93.11
N PHE A 119 29.03 -112.60 -93.95
CA PHE A 119 29.24 -112.61 -95.42
C PHE A 119 28.90 -111.27 -96.08
N GLY A 120 29.90 -110.65 -96.73
CA GLY A 120 29.70 -109.54 -97.69
C GLY A 120 29.75 -108.10 -97.16
N GLY A 121 29.98 -107.89 -95.85
CA GLY A 121 29.77 -106.57 -95.22
C GLY A 121 30.82 -105.47 -95.47
N ALA A 122 32.08 -105.81 -95.78
CA ALA A 122 33.23 -104.90 -95.57
C ALA A 122 33.11 -103.50 -96.22
N ASP A 123 32.68 -103.39 -97.48
CA ASP A 123 32.52 -102.07 -98.14
C ASP A 123 31.32 -101.27 -97.61
N GLU A 124 30.27 -101.93 -97.10
CA GLU A 124 29.11 -101.27 -96.51
C GLU A 124 29.41 -100.86 -95.06
N GLU A 125 30.12 -101.70 -94.31
CA GLU A 125 30.71 -101.37 -93.01
C GLU A 125 31.66 -100.17 -93.12
N ILE A 126 32.52 -100.11 -94.13
CA ILE A 126 33.38 -98.95 -94.42
C ILE A 126 32.55 -97.70 -94.75
N LYS A 127 31.39 -97.81 -95.42
CA LYS A 127 30.48 -96.66 -95.64
C LYS A 127 29.80 -96.22 -94.35
N VAL A 128 29.31 -97.16 -93.54
CA VAL A 128 28.71 -96.90 -92.22
C VAL A 128 29.71 -96.19 -91.32
N LEU A 129 30.91 -96.74 -91.14
CA LEU A 129 32.00 -96.14 -90.36
C LEU A 129 32.40 -94.74 -90.88
N ARG A 130 32.34 -94.48 -92.21
CA ARG A 130 32.56 -93.14 -92.80
C ARG A 130 31.38 -92.18 -92.60
N CYS A 131 30.16 -92.68 -92.40
CA CYS A 131 29.02 -91.85 -92.00
C CYS A 131 29.09 -91.55 -90.50
N GLU A 132 29.32 -92.57 -89.67
CA GLU A 132 29.51 -92.46 -88.23
C GLU A 132 30.67 -91.53 -87.87
N LEU A 133 31.83 -91.65 -88.52
CA LEU A 133 32.96 -90.72 -88.32
C LEU A 133 32.58 -89.26 -88.64
N ARG A 134 31.83 -89.01 -89.73
CA ARG A 134 31.36 -87.66 -90.06
C ARG A 134 30.33 -87.15 -89.04
N THR A 135 29.44 -88.00 -88.56
CA THR A 135 28.49 -87.66 -87.49
C THR A 135 29.19 -87.43 -86.15
N ALA A 136 30.23 -88.20 -85.84
CA ALA A 136 31.05 -88.04 -84.64
C ALA A 136 31.84 -86.72 -84.69
N MET A 137 32.51 -86.40 -85.79
CA MET A 137 33.19 -85.10 -85.99
C MET A 137 32.19 -83.93 -85.93
N GLN A 138 30.98 -84.08 -86.46
CA GLN A 138 29.91 -83.07 -86.30
C GLN A 138 29.37 -82.97 -84.87
N GLY A 139 29.42 -84.06 -84.09
CA GLY A 139 29.09 -84.09 -82.67
C GLY A 139 30.16 -83.41 -81.82
N GLU A 140 31.43 -83.72 -82.07
CA GLU A 140 32.60 -83.08 -81.48
C GLU A 140 32.60 -81.57 -81.75
N GLU A 141 32.37 -81.15 -83.00
CA GLU A 141 32.28 -79.74 -83.37
C GLU A 141 31.12 -78.99 -82.68
N LYS A 142 29.99 -79.66 -82.45
CA LYS A 142 28.88 -79.11 -81.65
C LYS A 142 29.21 -79.07 -80.16
N SER A 143 29.89 -80.09 -79.64
CA SER A 143 30.34 -80.15 -78.24
C SER A 143 31.41 -79.10 -77.95
N ARG A 144 32.27 -78.81 -78.92
CA ARG A 144 33.28 -77.74 -78.87
C ARG A 144 32.60 -76.37 -78.78
N LYS A 145 31.65 -76.09 -79.68
CA LYS A 145 30.85 -74.86 -79.62
C LYS A 145 30.08 -74.71 -78.31
N ALA A 146 29.42 -75.76 -77.83
CA ALA A 146 28.74 -75.74 -76.54
C ALA A 146 29.71 -75.51 -75.35
N LEU A 147 30.97 -75.95 -75.45
CA LEU A 147 32.02 -75.69 -74.46
C LEU A 147 32.55 -74.24 -74.56
N ASP A 148 32.70 -73.70 -75.78
CA ASP A 148 33.07 -72.31 -76.03
C ASP A 148 31.98 -71.35 -75.52
N ASP A 149 30.71 -71.61 -75.85
CA ASP A 149 29.53 -70.88 -75.36
C ASP A 149 29.42 -70.95 -73.82
N PHE A 150 29.66 -72.12 -73.23
CA PHE A 150 29.72 -72.29 -71.77
C PHE A 150 30.89 -71.53 -71.13
N SER A 151 32.04 -71.47 -71.80
CA SER A 151 33.21 -70.71 -71.35
C SER A 151 32.92 -69.20 -71.32
N VAL A 152 32.23 -68.68 -72.34
CA VAL A 152 31.74 -67.28 -72.37
C VAL A 152 30.77 -67.04 -71.20
N ALA A 153 29.72 -67.85 -71.07
CA ALA A 153 28.71 -67.69 -70.01
C ALA A 153 29.33 -67.80 -68.60
N LEU A 154 30.31 -68.69 -68.39
CA LEU A 154 31.04 -68.80 -67.13
C LEU A 154 31.91 -67.56 -66.88
N SER A 155 32.49 -66.95 -67.92
CA SER A 155 33.25 -65.71 -67.81
C SER A 155 32.37 -64.51 -67.47
N ASP A 156 31.16 -64.43 -68.05
CA ASP A 156 30.17 -63.40 -67.76
C ASP A 156 29.68 -63.50 -66.30
N VAL A 157 29.25 -64.68 -65.85
CA VAL A 157 28.86 -64.93 -64.44
C VAL A 157 30.03 -64.63 -63.48
N ALA A 158 31.28 -64.94 -63.87
CA ALA A 158 32.46 -64.59 -63.09
C ALA A 158 32.81 -63.08 -63.11
N MET A 159 32.24 -62.28 -64.02
CA MET A 159 32.34 -60.82 -64.01
C MET A 159 31.18 -60.20 -63.23
N GLU A 160 29.95 -60.69 -63.38
CA GLU A 160 28.80 -60.30 -62.55
C GLU A 160 29.07 -60.55 -61.07
N ALA A 161 29.61 -61.72 -60.70
CA ALA A 161 29.98 -62.04 -59.32
C ALA A 161 31.04 -61.08 -58.74
N LYS A 162 31.94 -60.54 -59.56
CA LYS A 162 32.90 -59.49 -59.13
C LYS A 162 32.19 -58.15 -58.96
N GLN A 163 31.30 -57.79 -59.88
CA GLN A 163 30.53 -56.54 -59.84
C GLN A 163 29.62 -56.49 -58.60
N VAL A 164 28.88 -57.57 -58.33
CA VAL A 164 28.05 -57.71 -57.13
C VAL A 164 28.90 -57.68 -55.86
N LYS A 165 30.09 -58.28 -55.86
CA LYS A 165 31.02 -58.18 -54.73
C LYS A 165 31.52 -56.75 -54.50
N MET A 166 31.76 -55.98 -55.57
CA MET A 166 32.17 -54.57 -55.47
C MET A 166 31.04 -53.71 -54.88
N TRP A 167 29.81 -53.81 -55.41
CA TRP A 167 28.63 -53.13 -54.85
C TRP A 167 28.35 -53.53 -53.40
N LEU A 168 28.58 -54.79 -53.03
CA LEU A 168 28.46 -55.23 -51.63
C LEU A 168 29.50 -54.55 -50.73
N SER A 169 30.76 -54.41 -51.17
CA SER A 169 31.78 -53.69 -50.40
C SER A 169 31.53 -52.17 -50.33
N GLU A 170 30.94 -51.59 -51.37
CA GLU A 170 30.53 -50.18 -51.42
C GLU A 170 29.39 -49.91 -50.43
N ALA A 171 28.31 -50.69 -50.49
CA ALA A 171 27.19 -50.60 -49.54
C ALA A 171 27.59 -50.94 -48.09
N GLN A 172 28.60 -51.81 -47.88
CA GLN A 172 29.18 -52.05 -46.55
C GLN A 172 29.91 -50.81 -46.02
N ALA A 173 30.70 -50.12 -46.84
CA ALA A 173 31.39 -48.89 -46.44
C ALA A 173 30.39 -47.74 -46.15
N GLU A 174 29.35 -47.59 -46.97
CA GLU A 174 28.26 -46.63 -46.73
C GLU A 174 27.54 -46.90 -45.40
N LEU A 175 27.25 -48.17 -45.09
CA LEU A 175 26.63 -48.59 -43.83
C LEU A 175 27.54 -48.31 -42.62
N GLU A 176 28.85 -48.49 -42.75
CA GLU A 176 29.80 -48.14 -41.69
C GLU A 176 29.86 -46.63 -41.42
N VAL A 177 29.88 -45.80 -42.48
CA VAL A 177 29.81 -44.33 -42.37
C VAL A 177 28.50 -43.89 -41.72
N ALA A 178 27.35 -44.36 -42.20
CA ALA A 178 26.04 -44.02 -41.63
C ALA A 178 25.92 -44.45 -40.16
N ASN A 179 26.50 -45.59 -39.78
CA ASN A 179 26.56 -46.05 -38.40
C ASN A 179 27.49 -45.19 -37.51
N ALA A 180 28.61 -44.70 -38.06
CA ALA A 180 29.48 -43.74 -37.37
C ALA A 180 28.77 -42.38 -37.15
N GLU A 181 28.07 -41.88 -38.16
CA GLU A 181 27.26 -40.65 -38.04
C GLU A 181 26.11 -40.80 -37.04
N ALA A 182 25.38 -41.93 -37.07
CA ALA A 182 24.33 -42.22 -36.11
C ALA A 182 24.85 -42.31 -34.66
N LYS A 183 26.10 -42.76 -34.46
CA LYS A 183 26.76 -42.73 -33.13
C LYS A 183 27.12 -41.31 -32.72
N ARG A 184 27.69 -40.50 -33.62
CA ARG A 184 28.00 -39.08 -33.38
C ARG A 184 26.75 -38.29 -33.01
N LEU A 185 25.68 -38.43 -33.77
CA LEU A 185 24.40 -37.73 -33.53
C LEU A 185 23.75 -38.15 -32.20
N ARG A 186 23.84 -39.42 -31.80
CA ARG A 186 23.40 -39.88 -30.47
C ARG A 186 24.22 -39.24 -29.34
N GLN A 187 25.53 -39.14 -29.50
CA GLN A 187 26.40 -38.45 -28.52
C GLN A 187 26.07 -36.96 -28.41
N GLU A 188 25.89 -36.28 -29.54
CA GLU A 188 25.50 -34.87 -29.59
C GLU A 188 24.11 -34.61 -28.99
N LEU A 189 23.15 -35.53 -29.19
CA LEU A 189 21.84 -35.51 -28.55
C LEU A 189 21.96 -35.64 -27.03
N THR A 190 22.65 -36.66 -26.51
CA THR A 190 22.84 -36.82 -25.04
C THR A 190 23.58 -35.63 -24.41
N ALA A 191 24.50 -35.01 -25.14
CA ALA A 191 25.15 -33.78 -24.71
C ALA A 191 24.22 -32.55 -24.76
N ALA A 192 23.24 -32.50 -25.68
CA ALA A 192 22.20 -31.48 -25.70
C ALA A 192 21.19 -31.66 -24.55
N GLU A 193 20.74 -32.89 -24.30
CA GLU A 193 19.88 -33.26 -23.18
C GLU A 193 20.52 -32.90 -21.82
N ALA A 194 21.78 -33.26 -21.60
CA ALA A 194 22.53 -32.90 -20.40
C ALA A 194 22.66 -31.37 -20.21
N ARG A 195 22.83 -30.60 -21.29
CA ARG A 195 22.83 -29.13 -21.25
C ARG A 195 21.44 -28.56 -20.94
N LEU A 196 20.37 -29.14 -21.48
CA LEU A 196 19.00 -28.73 -21.20
C LEU A 196 18.65 -28.96 -19.72
N HIS A 197 19.03 -30.10 -19.14
CA HIS A 197 18.86 -30.37 -17.71
C HIS A 197 19.62 -29.35 -16.86
N ALA A 198 20.91 -29.11 -17.14
CA ALA A 198 21.69 -28.12 -16.40
C ALA A 198 21.08 -26.70 -16.46
N VAL A 199 20.56 -26.28 -17.62
CA VAL A 199 19.86 -24.98 -17.76
C VAL A 199 18.52 -24.97 -17.01
N SER A 200 17.82 -26.10 -16.94
CA SER A 200 16.60 -26.24 -16.13
C SER A 200 16.90 -26.13 -14.63
N ASP A 201 17.97 -26.77 -14.15
CA ASP A 201 18.40 -26.71 -12.75
C ASP A 201 18.86 -25.29 -12.37
N GLU A 202 19.58 -24.61 -13.26
CA GLU A 202 19.96 -23.21 -13.08
C GLU A 202 18.74 -22.27 -13.09
N HIS A 203 17.77 -22.49 -13.98
CA HIS A 203 16.52 -21.74 -14.01
C HIS A 203 15.74 -21.89 -12.70
N ASP A 204 15.59 -23.11 -12.21
CA ASP A 204 14.83 -23.40 -10.99
C ASP A 204 15.54 -22.88 -9.74
N ARG A 205 16.87 -22.92 -9.69
CA ARG A 205 17.66 -22.21 -8.67
C ARG A 205 17.42 -20.70 -8.73
N CYS A 206 17.51 -20.08 -9.92
CA CYS A 206 17.27 -18.63 -10.08
C CYS A 206 15.83 -18.23 -9.70
N ARG A 207 14.84 -19.11 -9.95
CA ARG A 207 13.45 -18.90 -9.53
C ARG A 207 13.35 -18.90 -8.00
N LEU A 208 13.92 -19.89 -7.32
CA LEU A 208 13.92 -19.97 -5.86
C LEU A 208 14.64 -18.77 -5.22
N GLU A 209 15.82 -18.38 -5.73
CA GLU A 209 16.55 -17.18 -5.27
C GLU A 209 15.70 -15.89 -5.42
N ALA A 210 14.87 -15.80 -6.47
CA ALA A 210 13.95 -14.69 -6.69
C ALA A 210 12.70 -14.74 -5.77
N GLU A 211 12.13 -15.93 -5.55
CA GLU A 211 11.01 -16.16 -4.63
C GLU A 211 11.40 -15.86 -3.17
N GLU A 212 12.56 -16.34 -2.72
CA GLU A 212 13.14 -15.99 -1.41
C GLU A 212 13.40 -14.49 -1.28
N SER A 213 13.95 -13.86 -2.33
CA SER A 213 14.18 -12.41 -2.35
C SER A 213 12.87 -11.62 -2.27
N ALA A 214 11.82 -12.06 -2.96
CA ALA A 214 10.50 -11.43 -2.94
C ALA A 214 9.84 -11.57 -1.56
N ALA A 215 9.88 -12.76 -0.96
CA ALA A 215 9.40 -12.99 0.41
C ALA A 215 10.15 -12.10 1.42
N ALA A 216 11.48 -12.07 1.35
CA ALA A 216 12.31 -11.23 2.20
C ALA A 216 12.14 -9.72 1.96
N TRP A 217 11.53 -9.28 0.86
CA TRP A 217 11.10 -7.89 0.66
C TRP A 217 9.70 -7.63 1.20
N GLY A 218 8.74 -8.53 0.94
CA GLY A 218 7.38 -8.46 1.50
C GLY A 218 7.37 -8.48 3.03
N ASP A 219 8.30 -9.20 3.67
CA ASP A 219 8.51 -9.17 5.12
C ASP A 219 8.93 -7.79 5.64
N LYS A 220 9.85 -7.12 4.94
CA LYS A 220 10.28 -5.75 5.28
C LYS A 220 9.16 -4.74 5.03
N GLU A 221 8.40 -4.91 3.95
CA GLU A 221 7.27 -4.06 3.60
C GLU A 221 6.17 -4.13 4.68
N ARG A 222 5.79 -5.32 5.14
CA ARG A 222 4.81 -5.46 6.25
C ARG A 222 5.26 -4.71 7.50
N VAL A 223 6.53 -4.87 7.92
CA VAL A 223 7.08 -4.16 9.09
C VAL A 223 7.12 -2.64 8.89
N LEU A 224 7.37 -2.15 7.67
CA LEU A 224 7.31 -0.72 7.36
C LEU A 224 5.87 -0.19 7.40
N VAL A 225 4.90 -0.92 6.86
CA VAL A 225 3.46 -0.57 6.91
C VAL A 225 2.93 -0.58 8.34
N GLU A 226 3.38 -1.53 9.17
CA GLU A 226 3.05 -1.58 10.60
C GLU A 226 3.66 -0.38 11.36
N CYS A 227 4.91 -0.01 11.09
CA CYS A 227 5.53 1.20 11.63
C CYS A 227 4.77 2.47 11.24
N VAL A 228 4.35 2.60 9.97
CA VAL A 228 3.56 3.74 9.49
C VAL A 228 2.23 3.81 10.23
N ARG A 229 1.45 2.71 10.27
CA ARG A 229 0.15 2.65 10.96
C ARG A 229 0.26 3.01 12.44
N ALA A 230 1.27 2.49 13.14
CA ALA A 230 1.51 2.83 14.54
C ALA A 230 1.81 4.32 14.75
N SER A 231 2.50 4.97 13.80
CA SER A 231 2.76 6.41 13.85
C SER A 231 1.50 7.24 13.52
N GLU A 232 0.62 6.76 12.64
CA GLU A 232 -0.67 7.39 12.35
C GLU A 232 -1.61 7.31 13.55
N ASP A 233 -1.66 6.17 14.24
CA ASP A 233 -2.43 5.98 15.48
C ASP A 233 -1.92 6.89 16.61
N GLU A 234 -0.61 7.11 16.72
CA GLU A 234 -0.01 8.07 17.67
C GLU A 234 -0.43 9.52 17.34
N VAL A 235 -0.32 9.92 16.06
CA VAL A 235 -0.77 11.25 15.60
C VAL A 235 -2.27 11.45 15.83
N ASN A 236 -3.08 10.41 15.63
CA ASN A 236 -4.53 10.46 15.87
C ASN A 236 -4.86 10.55 17.37
N ARG A 237 -4.10 9.88 18.25
CA ARG A 237 -4.23 10.03 19.71
C ARG A 237 -3.86 11.45 20.16
N ALA A 238 -2.72 11.96 19.72
CA ALA A 238 -2.28 13.32 20.01
C ALA A 238 -3.28 14.39 19.52
N ARG A 239 -3.92 14.17 18.35
CA ARG A 239 -5.03 15.01 17.85
C ARG A 239 -6.24 14.98 18.80
N GLN A 240 -6.70 13.79 19.21
CA GLN A 240 -7.83 13.66 20.14
C GLN A 240 -7.56 14.32 21.50
N GLU A 241 -6.33 14.22 22.01
CA GLU A 241 -5.91 14.90 23.24
C GLU A 241 -5.85 16.42 23.06
N ASN A 242 -5.37 16.91 21.91
CA ASN A 242 -5.40 18.33 21.58
C ASN A 242 -6.85 18.87 21.54
N THR A 243 -7.79 18.15 20.93
CA THR A 243 -9.22 18.50 20.93
C THR A 243 -9.77 18.63 22.36
N LYS A 244 -9.54 17.63 23.22
CA LYS A 244 -9.97 17.66 24.64
C LYS A 244 -9.36 18.85 25.41
N LEU A 245 -8.09 19.18 25.13
CA LEU A 245 -7.43 20.35 25.73
C LEU A 245 -8.07 21.66 25.25
N VAL A 246 -8.34 21.81 23.94
CA VAL A 246 -9.03 22.98 23.37
C VAL A 246 -10.45 23.14 23.94
N GLU A 247 -11.18 22.03 24.12
CA GLU A 247 -12.50 22.02 24.76
C GLU A 247 -12.42 22.47 26.24
N SER A 248 -11.47 21.94 27.01
CA SER A 248 -11.27 22.37 28.41
C SER A 248 -10.87 23.86 28.51
N GLN A 249 -10.02 24.35 27.61
CA GLN A 249 -9.67 25.77 27.51
C GLN A 249 -10.85 26.64 27.07
N ARG A 250 -11.81 26.11 26.32
CA ARG A 250 -13.07 26.79 26.04
C ARG A 250 -13.93 26.88 27.30
N VAL A 251 -14.18 25.77 27.99
CA VAL A 251 -14.96 25.76 29.25
C VAL A 251 -14.36 26.72 30.29
N ILE A 252 -13.04 26.74 30.45
CA ILE A 252 -12.35 27.68 31.36
C ILE A 252 -12.56 29.15 30.92
N ARG A 253 -12.57 29.45 29.62
CA ARG A 253 -12.85 30.82 29.13
C ARG A 253 -14.32 31.22 29.33
N ASP A 254 -15.24 30.30 29.09
CA ASP A 254 -16.69 30.50 29.23
C ASP A 254 -17.05 30.72 30.72
N GLU A 255 -16.48 29.95 31.65
CA GLU A 255 -16.63 30.16 33.10
C GLU A 255 -15.95 31.46 33.56
N ASN A 256 -14.76 31.79 33.04
CA ASN A 256 -14.14 33.09 33.32
C ASN A 256 -14.97 34.28 32.80
N ALA A 257 -15.81 34.12 31.78
CA ALA A 257 -16.78 35.14 31.37
C ALA A 257 -17.91 35.25 32.39
N ARG A 258 -18.53 34.12 32.75
CA ARG A 258 -19.56 34.03 33.79
C ARG A 258 -19.13 34.67 35.11
N LEU A 259 -17.92 34.36 35.59
CA LEU A 259 -17.37 34.94 36.83
C LEU A 259 -17.15 36.46 36.73
N ARG A 260 -16.71 36.98 35.57
CA ARG A 260 -16.61 38.43 35.34
C ARG A 260 -17.98 39.11 35.36
N ASP A 261 -19.02 38.46 34.82
CA ASP A 261 -20.36 39.03 34.76
C ASP A 261 -21.06 38.99 36.13
N ILE A 262 -20.87 37.92 36.91
CA ILE A 262 -21.25 37.89 38.34
C ILE A 262 -20.54 39.01 39.12
N LEU A 263 -19.24 39.25 38.87
CA LEU A 263 -18.50 40.32 39.53
C LEU A 263 -19.01 41.72 39.14
N LYS A 264 -19.36 41.96 37.86
CA LYS A 264 -20.02 43.20 37.42
C LYS A 264 -21.35 43.41 38.15
N GLN A 265 -22.17 42.37 38.26
CA GLN A 265 -23.45 42.42 38.96
C GLN A 265 -23.25 42.77 40.44
N ALA A 266 -22.34 42.08 41.15
CA ALA A 266 -22.04 42.36 42.55
C ALA A 266 -21.52 43.79 42.78
N VAL A 267 -20.75 44.35 41.83
CA VAL A 267 -20.32 45.76 41.87
C VAL A 267 -21.49 46.72 41.64
N ALA A 268 -22.42 46.41 40.73
CA ALA A 268 -23.62 47.22 40.50
C ALA A 268 -24.54 47.21 41.74
N GLU A 269 -24.78 46.04 42.34
CA GLU A 269 -25.55 45.88 43.58
C GLU A 269 -24.89 46.63 44.75
N ALA A 270 -23.56 46.54 44.90
CA ALA A 270 -22.82 47.30 45.91
C ALA A 270 -22.92 48.83 45.72
N ASN A 271 -22.96 49.32 44.47
CA ASN A 271 -23.18 50.74 44.18
C ASN A 271 -24.60 51.19 44.55
N VAL A 272 -25.63 50.40 44.23
CA VAL A 272 -27.03 50.69 44.64
C VAL A 272 -27.17 50.72 46.17
N VAL A 273 -26.49 49.82 46.90
CA VAL A 273 -26.43 49.84 48.37
C VAL A 273 -25.68 51.07 48.90
N LYS A 274 -24.59 51.50 48.24
CA LYS A 274 -23.86 52.73 48.59
C LYS A 274 -24.72 53.98 48.39
N GLU A 275 -25.42 54.09 47.26
CA GLU A 275 -26.35 55.19 46.97
C GLU A 275 -27.50 55.24 47.98
N SER A 276 -28.08 54.07 48.31
CA SER A 276 -29.10 53.94 49.35
C SER A 276 -28.61 54.39 50.74
N LEU A 277 -27.36 54.07 51.08
CA LEU A 277 -26.72 54.51 52.33
C LEU A 277 -26.40 56.01 52.33
N GLU A 278 -26.08 56.60 51.18
CA GLU A 278 -25.83 58.04 51.04
C GLU A 278 -27.15 58.84 51.15
N LEU A 279 -28.25 58.35 50.58
CA LEU A 279 -29.59 58.89 50.81
C LEU A 279 -29.99 58.80 52.30
N ALA A 280 -29.80 57.64 52.93
CA ALA A 280 -30.11 57.45 54.35
C ALA A 280 -29.26 58.36 55.28
N ARG A 281 -28.01 58.64 54.91
CA ARG A 281 -27.16 59.62 55.63
C ARG A 281 -27.64 61.05 55.45
N GLY A 282 -28.01 61.44 54.23
CA GLY A 282 -28.56 62.78 53.94
C GLY A 282 -29.86 63.05 54.70
N GLU A 283 -30.78 62.08 54.72
CA GLU A 283 -32.03 62.18 55.48
C GLU A 283 -31.77 62.21 56.99
N ASN A 284 -30.83 61.41 57.51
CA ASN A 284 -30.47 61.45 58.93
C ASN A 284 -29.84 62.81 59.32
N ALA A 285 -29.00 63.41 58.47
CA ALA A 285 -28.50 64.78 58.69
C ALA A 285 -29.66 65.79 58.77
N ARG A 286 -30.55 65.78 57.77
CA ARG A 286 -31.75 66.64 57.72
C ARG A 286 -32.65 66.48 58.96
N LEU A 287 -32.79 65.26 59.48
CA LEU A 287 -33.55 65.00 60.70
C LEU A 287 -32.84 65.55 61.96
N ASN A 288 -31.51 65.47 62.02
CA ASN A 288 -30.73 66.10 63.11
C ASN A 288 -30.82 67.62 63.08
N ASP A 289 -30.80 68.25 61.89
CA ASP A 289 -30.98 69.70 61.73
C ASP A 289 -32.36 70.14 62.25
N VAL A 290 -33.43 69.44 61.86
CA VAL A 290 -34.80 69.70 62.38
C VAL A 290 -34.87 69.49 63.90
N VAL A 291 -34.20 68.48 64.46
CA VAL A 291 -34.12 68.27 65.92
C VAL A 291 -33.36 69.43 66.59
N ALA A 292 -32.29 69.95 65.99
CA ALA A 292 -31.57 71.11 66.49
C ALA A 292 -32.44 72.38 66.47
N GLU A 293 -33.19 72.63 65.38
CA GLU A 293 -34.18 73.72 65.30
C GLU A 293 -35.25 73.61 66.40
N LYS A 294 -35.83 72.42 66.61
CA LYS A 294 -36.84 72.22 67.67
C LYS A 294 -36.24 72.38 69.06
N ASN A 295 -35.01 71.95 69.29
CA ASN A 295 -34.31 72.18 70.55
C ASN A 295 -34.02 73.67 70.79
N ALA A 296 -33.62 74.43 69.76
CA ALA A 296 -33.44 75.88 69.86
C ALA A 296 -34.76 76.61 70.15
N ALA A 297 -35.85 76.24 69.46
CA ALA A 297 -37.19 76.79 69.73
C ALA A 297 -37.68 76.46 71.16
N LEU A 298 -37.42 75.25 71.65
CA LEU A 298 -37.72 74.85 73.03
C LEU A 298 -36.84 75.59 74.06
N GLN A 299 -35.62 75.98 73.71
CA GLN A 299 -34.78 76.83 74.55
C GLN A 299 -35.28 78.27 74.60
N SER A 300 -35.70 78.84 73.46
CA SER A 300 -36.36 80.16 73.41
C SER A 300 -37.62 80.17 74.29
N LEU A 301 -38.52 79.21 74.10
CA LEU A 301 -39.75 79.09 74.88
C LEU A 301 -39.49 78.92 76.39
N ARG A 302 -38.40 78.26 76.80
CA ARG A 302 -37.97 78.18 78.21
C ARG A 302 -37.47 79.51 78.74
N GLN A 303 -36.70 80.27 77.95
CA GLN A 303 -36.23 81.62 78.32
C GLN A 303 -37.40 82.60 78.42
N GLU A 304 -38.32 82.58 77.45
CA GLU A 304 -39.57 83.33 77.45
C GLU A 304 -40.44 82.98 78.67
N TYR A 305 -40.57 81.70 79.01
CA TYR A 305 -41.30 81.26 80.22
C TYR A 305 -40.65 81.78 81.51
N GLU A 306 -39.33 81.68 81.68
CA GLU A 306 -38.67 82.22 82.88
C GLU A 306 -38.75 83.76 82.93
N CYS A 307 -38.68 84.45 81.79
CA CYS A 307 -38.94 85.90 81.70
C CYS A 307 -40.38 86.26 82.09
N LEU A 308 -41.39 85.49 81.63
CA LEU A 308 -42.79 85.65 81.99
C LEU A 308 -43.03 85.38 83.48
N LYS A 309 -42.37 84.37 84.05
CA LYS A 309 -42.42 84.02 85.47
C LYS A 309 -41.76 85.09 86.36
N VAL A 310 -40.69 85.73 85.89
CA VAL A 310 -40.08 86.89 86.56
C VAL A 310 -40.99 88.12 86.47
N SER A 311 -41.62 88.40 85.31
CA SER A 311 -42.55 89.52 85.17
C SER A 311 -43.87 89.29 85.91
N GLU A 312 -44.34 88.04 85.99
CA GLU A 312 -45.46 87.63 86.85
C GLU A 312 -45.10 87.84 88.32
N ALA A 313 -43.93 87.37 88.78
CA ALA A 313 -43.48 87.59 90.16
C ALA A 313 -43.36 89.09 90.50
N ALA A 314 -42.88 89.91 89.56
CA ALA A 314 -42.84 91.37 89.70
C ALA A 314 -44.25 91.98 89.75
N ALA A 315 -45.17 91.58 88.87
CA ALA A 315 -46.56 92.04 88.88
C ALA A 315 -47.32 91.61 90.14
N GLN A 316 -47.11 90.38 90.62
CA GLN A 316 -47.58 89.92 91.93
C GLN A 316 -46.95 90.75 93.06
N GLY A 317 -45.70 91.19 92.94
CA GLY A 317 -45.04 92.11 93.83
C GLY A 317 -45.75 93.46 93.89
N SER A 318 -45.92 94.13 92.75
CA SER A 318 -46.63 95.41 92.66
C SER A 318 -48.11 95.30 93.07
N LEU A 319 -48.77 94.15 92.86
CA LEU A 319 -50.12 93.89 93.41
C LEU A 319 -50.10 93.77 94.94
N LYS A 320 -49.09 93.12 95.54
CA LYS A 320 -48.91 93.06 97.00
C LYS A 320 -48.58 94.44 97.58
N GLU A 321 -47.79 95.26 96.88
CA GLU A 321 -47.50 96.64 97.25
C GLU A 321 -48.75 97.52 97.18
N LEU A 322 -49.51 97.49 96.08
CA LEU A 322 -50.80 98.19 95.95
C LEU A 322 -51.80 97.75 97.03
N ASN A 323 -51.88 96.46 97.33
CA ASN A 323 -52.74 95.94 98.40
C ASN A 323 -52.22 96.35 99.80
N SER A 324 -50.91 96.58 99.97
CA SER A 324 -50.31 97.10 101.21
C SER A 324 -50.53 98.60 101.37
N LEU A 325 -50.48 99.38 100.28
CA LEU A 325 -50.87 100.79 100.24
C LEU A 325 -52.37 100.97 100.53
N LEU A 326 -53.20 100.04 100.05
CA LEU A 326 -54.62 99.96 100.40
C LEU A 326 -54.84 99.59 101.88
N ALA A 327 -53.93 98.82 102.49
CA ALA A 327 -54.02 98.37 103.87
C ALA A 327 -53.44 99.35 104.92
N ALA A 328 -52.78 100.45 104.52
CA ALA A 328 -52.11 101.36 105.46
C ALA A 328 -52.11 102.84 105.03
N PRO A 329 -52.87 103.75 105.70
CA PRO A 329 -53.92 103.47 106.68
C PRO A 329 -55.20 104.30 106.45
N THR A 330 -56.27 103.67 105.98
CA THR A 330 -57.63 104.01 106.48
C THR A 330 -58.11 102.87 107.37
N LYS A 331 -58.09 103.10 108.68
CA LYS A 331 -58.51 102.10 109.67
C LYS A 331 -60.04 101.95 109.66
N THR A 332 -60.56 100.86 109.12
CA THR A 332 -61.86 100.31 109.55
C THR A 332 -61.78 98.78 109.55
N ALA A 333 -62.29 98.15 110.61
CA ALA A 333 -62.27 96.71 110.77
C ALA A 333 -63.67 96.11 110.58
N CYS A 334 -63.72 94.90 110.01
CA CYS A 334 -64.81 93.93 110.17
C CYS A 334 -64.18 92.54 110.29
N SER A 335 -64.85 91.61 110.97
CA SER A 335 -64.22 90.40 111.50
C SER A 335 -65.11 89.15 111.46
N ASN A 336 -64.47 88.00 111.19
CA ASN A 336 -64.89 86.62 111.57
C ASN A 336 -66.15 86.03 110.90
N PRO A 337 -66.35 84.70 110.94
CA PRO A 337 -65.37 83.62 110.65
C PRO A 337 -66.00 82.45 109.83
N ALA A 338 -65.28 81.30 109.75
CA ALA A 338 -65.78 79.94 109.41
C ALA A 338 -66.12 79.62 107.93
N SER A 339 -66.07 78.37 107.43
CA SER A 339 -65.32 77.16 107.86
C SER A 339 -65.31 76.04 106.77
N ALA A 340 -64.11 75.65 106.31
CA ALA A 340 -63.78 74.49 105.44
C ALA A 340 -62.24 74.27 105.44
N LYS A 341 -61.57 73.10 105.38
CA LYS A 341 -61.91 71.65 105.39
C LYS A 341 -62.68 71.11 104.16
N THR A 342 -62.22 70.08 103.41
CA THR A 342 -60.97 69.25 103.38
C THR A 342 -60.62 68.93 101.90
N ALA A 343 -59.54 68.28 101.45
CA ALA A 343 -58.45 67.46 102.03
C ALA A 343 -57.14 67.72 101.21
N THR A 344 -55.90 67.24 101.45
CA THR A 344 -55.23 66.19 102.25
C THR A 344 -55.36 64.72 101.78
N VAL A 345 -54.34 63.88 102.09
CA VAL A 345 -54.12 62.46 101.71
C VAL A 345 -53.64 62.28 100.26
N ALA A 346 -52.35 62.04 99.97
CA ALA A 346 -51.43 60.94 100.35
C ALA A 346 -51.73 59.64 99.57
N ASP A 347 -50.84 59.20 98.69
CA ASP A 347 -49.64 58.38 98.97
C ASP A 347 -49.96 56.89 99.14
N TYR A 348 -49.70 56.15 98.06
CA TYR A 348 -49.17 54.78 98.06
C TYR A 348 -48.03 54.82 97.02
N GLY A 349 -46.84 54.33 97.33
CA GLY A 349 -46.60 52.93 97.67
C GLY A 349 -46.24 52.22 96.37
N PHE A 350 -45.01 52.38 95.89
CA PHE A 350 -43.89 51.48 96.22
C PHE A 350 -44.21 50.05 95.81
N ASP A 351 -43.56 49.58 94.73
CA ASP A 351 -43.00 48.24 94.76
C ASP A 351 -41.73 48.14 93.90
N HIS A 352 -40.91 47.13 94.17
CA HIS A 352 -39.63 46.92 93.52
C HIS A 352 -39.76 46.24 92.15
N SER A 353 -39.02 46.74 91.15
CA SER A 353 -38.06 45.89 90.45
C SER A 353 -37.14 46.67 89.51
N ILE A 354 -35.82 46.50 89.69
CA ILE A 354 -34.90 46.54 88.55
C ILE A 354 -34.89 45.14 87.93
N PRO A 355 -35.21 45.02 86.64
CA PRO A 355 -34.57 44.01 85.80
C PRO A 355 -33.81 44.72 84.68
N ASN A 356 -32.48 44.66 84.78
CA ASN A 356 -31.64 44.74 83.58
C ASN A 356 -31.92 43.49 82.73
N VAL A 357 -31.64 43.51 81.41
CA VAL A 357 -32.05 42.49 80.42
C VAL A 357 -33.57 42.58 80.14
N ARG A 358 -34.07 42.57 78.89
CA ARG A 358 -33.63 41.75 77.76
C ARG A 358 -33.58 42.46 76.41
N LEU A 359 -32.38 42.55 75.85
CA LEU A 359 -32.16 42.74 74.42
C LEU A 359 -32.75 41.53 73.68
N VAL A 360 -33.80 41.70 72.88
CA VAL A 360 -34.32 40.61 72.04
C VAL A 360 -33.41 40.45 70.84
N SER A 361 -32.66 39.34 70.83
CA SER A 361 -31.70 39.00 69.80
C SER A 361 -32.41 38.68 68.48
N SER A 362 -32.42 39.60 67.52
CA SER A 362 -32.58 39.21 66.11
C SER A 362 -31.29 38.54 65.64
N ALA A 363 -31.40 37.44 64.90
CA ALA A 363 -30.34 36.44 64.83
C ALA A 363 -29.10 36.90 64.05
N LYS A 364 -27.94 36.89 64.72
CA LYS A 364 -26.63 37.04 64.07
C LYS A 364 -26.13 35.67 63.61
N GLY A 365 -26.52 35.26 62.40
CA GLY A 365 -26.01 34.04 61.76
C GLY A 365 -24.65 34.29 61.12
N THR A 366 -23.55 34.09 61.84
CA THR A 366 -22.16 34.20 61.33
C THR A 366 -21.17 33.65 62.37
N PRO A 367 -20.02 33.08 61.96
CA PRO A 367 -19.98 31.71 61.45
C PRO A 367 -19.09 30.80 62.30
N GLU A 368 -19.31 29.48 62.27
CA GLU A 368 -18.41 28.50 62.88
C GLU A 368 -17.55 27.83 61.81
N ALA A 369 -16.30 28.27 61.70
CA ALA A 369 -15.27 27.65 60.85
C ALA A 369 -14.20 27.03 61.75
N ALA A 370 -13.87 25.75 61.51
CA ALA A 370 -13.03 24.97 62.41
C ALA A 370 -11.59 25.50 62.52
N SER A 371 -11.09 25.64 63.74
CA SER A 371 -9.71 26.03 64.02
C SER A 371 -8.76 24.83 63.94
N HIS A 372 -8.02 24.71 62.84
CA HIS A 372 -6.85 23.83 62.75
C HIS A 372 -5.56 24.62 62.55
N ARG A 373 -4.99 25.04 63.68
CA ARG A 373 -3.57 25.24 63.99
C ARG A 373 -2.59 24.83 62.87
N TRP A 374 -1.97 25.82 62.21
CA TRP A 374 -0.70 25.66 61.50
C TRP A 374 0.38 26.54 62.15
N THR A 375 1.61 26.01 62.22
CA THR A 375 2.77 26.69 62.80
C THR A 375 3.53 27.52 61.76
N ALA A 376 4.25 28.55 62.22
CA ALA A 376 4.93 29.50 61.35
C ALA A 376 6.20 28.95 60.70
N GLU A 377 6.54 29.48 59.51
CA GLU A 377 7.93 29.56 59.03
C GLU A 377 8.13 30.82 58.14
N LYS A 378 9.38 31.29 58.03
CA LYS A 378 9.87 32.53 57.38
C LYS A 378 9.24 32.82 56.00
N SER A 379 8.74 34.02 55.68
CA SER A 379 9.40 35.35 55.63
C SER A 379 10.40 35.56 54.47
N ARG A 380 9.98 36.34 53.45
CA ARG A 380 10.66 37.59 53.01
C ARG A 380 9.81 38.39 52.00
N ARG A 381 9.91 39.73 52.04
CA ARG A 381 9.33 40.67 51.07
C ARG A 381 10.33 40.96 49.94
N HIS A 382 9.85 41.43 48.80
CA HIS A 382 10.43 42.59 48.10
C HIS A 382 9.28 43.46 47.52
N SER A 383 9.54 44.75 47.35
CA SER A 383 8.50 45.76 47.10
C SER A 383 8.29 46.07 45.62
N ILE A 384 7.09 46.58 45.31
CA ILE A 384 6.79 47.30 44.06
C ILE A 384 7.57 48.63 44.04
N GLY A 385 8.02 49.04 42.86
CA GLY A 385 8.59 50.36 42.56
C GLY A 385 7.84 51.06 41.41
N GLU A 386 7.91 52.38 41.35
CA GLU A 386 7.03 53.23 40.52
C GLU A 386 7.39 53.30 39.01
N PRO A 387 6.42 53.67 38.14
CA PRO A 387 6.64 53.79 36.69
C PRO A 387 7.23 55.15 36.26
N GLY A 388 8.18 55.13 35.32
CA GLY A 388 8.88 56.34 34.84
C GLY A 388 9.29 56.34 33.37
N LYS A 389 8.43 56.90 32.51
CA LYS A 389 8.69 57.57 31.21
C LYS A 389 10.03 57.28 30.48
N PHE A 390 9.97 56.66 29.29
CA PHE A 390 10.84 57.07 28.15
C PHE A 390 10.14 56.87 26.79
N LYS A 391 10.75 57.32 25.69
CA LYS A 391 10.03 57.84 24.51
C LYS A 391 10.66 57.44 23.16
N GLY A 392 9.93 56.65 22.37
CA GLY A 392 10.10 56.50 20.90
C GLY A 392 11.29 55.63 20.42
N GLY A 393 11.33 55.37 19.11
CA GLY A 393 12.40 54.66 18.42
C GLY A 393 11.90 53.60 17.44
N PHE A 394 12.13 53.79 16.13
CA PHE A 394 11.88 52.80 15.08
C PHE A 394 13.20 52.19 14.57
N SER A 395 13.10 50.99 14.01
CA SER A 395 13.95 50.46 12.91
C SER A 395 15.40 50.00 13.15
N GLN A 396 15.59 48.73 12.78
CA GLN A 396 16.67 48.18 11.92
C GLN A 396 18.10 47.92 12.44
N SER A 397 18.60 46.80 11.92
CA SER A 397 20.00 46.48 11.57
C SER A 397 21.02 46.27 12.70
N ALA A 398 21.31 44.98 12.95
CA ALA A 398 22.59 44.53 13.48
C ALA A 398 23.08 43.28 12.72
N ARG A 399 23.58 43.47 11.48
CA ARG A 399 24.55 42.52 10.91
C ARG A 399 25.87 42.67 11.67
N MET A 400 26.29 41.65 12.41
CA MET A 400 27.71 41.30 12.65
C MET A 400 27.76 39.96 13.41
N GLY A 401 28.79 39.13 13.18
CA GLY A 401 28.93 37.88 13.95
C GLY A 401 29.56 36.66 13.27
N ASN A 402 30.10 36.77 12.05
CA ASN A 402 30.92 35.67 11.50
C ASN A 402 32.27 35.61 12.24
N LEU A 403 32.48 34.58 13.06
CA LEU A 403 33.78 34.18 13.58
C LEU A 403 34.03 32.69 13.26
N ASN A 404 35.26 32.38 12.89
CA ASN A 404 35.66 31.14 12.19
C ASN A 404 35.32 29.85 12.95
N LEU A 405 34.49 28.99 12.34
CA LEU A 405 34.41 27.55 12.63
C LEU A 405 34.26 26.72 11.33
N ASN A 406 34.43 25.40 11.44
CA ASN A 406 34.87 24.49 10.38
C ASN A 406 33.74 24.11 9.38
N PRO A 407 34.01 23.89 8.07
CA PRO A 407 32.95 23.67 7.06
C PRO A 407 32.15 22.35 7.12
N LYS A 408 32.26 21.54 8.18
CA LYS A 408 31.66 20.18 8.22
C LYS A 408 30.32 20.06 8.96
N ASP A 409 30.01 20.99 9.86
CA ASP A 409 28.82 20.90 10.71
C ASP A 409 27.60 21.63 10.12
N ARG A 410 27.66 22.00 8.83
CA ARG A 410 26.74 22.95 8.18
C ARG A 410 25.45 22.33 7.60
N VAL A 411 25.05 21.15 8.07
CA VAL A 411 23.88 20.39 7.54
C VAL A 411 22.75 20.18 8.56
N PHE A 412 22.84 20.75 9.77
CA PHE A 412 21.78 20.71 10.78
C PHE A 412 21.42 22.12 11.30
N ALA A 413 20.92 22.97 10.38
CA ALA A 413 20.24 24.23 10.74
C ALA A 413 19.18 24.63 9.70
N SER A 414 17.93 24.82 10.17
CA SER A 414 16.86 25.59 9.52
C SER A 414 16.40 25.19 8.10
N LEU A 415 15.78 24.01 7.96
CA LEU A 415 14.74 23.82 6.93
C LEU A 415 13.40 24.36 7.47
N SER A 416 13.20 25.68 7.38
CA SER A 416 11.96 26.35 7.82
C SER A 416 11.62 27.54 6.95
N ASN A 417 11.65 27.35 5.63
CA ASN A 417 11.05 28.25 4.67
C ASN A 417 10.61 27.47 3.42
N ILE A 418 9.32 27.48 3.10
CA ILE A 418 8.76 26.68 1.98
C ILE A 418 8.99 27.37 0.62
N ALA A 419 9.29 28.68 0.62
CA ALA A 419 9.52 29.45 -0.60
C ALA A 419 10.73 28.95 -1.42
N ASP A 420 11.85 28.68 -0.76
CA ASP A 420 13.14 28.43 -1.41
C ASP A 420 13.18 27.10 -2.20
N LEU A 421 12.28 26.16 -1.86
CA LEU A 421 12.12 24.89 -2.59
C LEU A 421 11.52 25.05 -3.99
N LYS A 422 10.69 26.09 -4.23
CA LYS A 422 10.11 26.30 -5.56
C LYS A 422 11.14 26.80 -6.57
N SER A 423 11.94 27.81 -6.22
CA SER A 423 12.95 28.35 -7.13
C SER A 423 14.06 27.36 -7.46
N ALA A 424 14.36 26.41 -6.56
CA ALA A 424 15.29 25.31 -6.84
C ALA A 424 14.73 24.27 -7.84
N ALA A 425 13.41 24.04 -7.84
CA ALA A 425 12.76 23.14 -8.78
C ALA A 425 12.54 23.79 -10.16
N GLU A 426 12.12 25.06 -10.18
CA GLU A 426 11.85 25.83 -11.41
C GLU A 426 13.13 26.01 -12.26
N ALA A 427 14.27 26.23 -11.61
CA ALA A 427 15.59 26.30 -12.27
C ALA A 427 16.09 24.96 -12.85
N ALA A 428 15.41 23.83 -12.60
CA ALA A 428 15.80 22.51 -13.08
C ALA A 428 14.98 22.01 -14.30
N VAL A 429 13.97 22.77 -14.75
CA VAL A 429 13.06 22.38 -15.85
C VAL A 429 13.25 23.23 -17.11
N GLY A 430 14.00 24.34 -17.04
CA GLY A 430 14.34 25.16 -18.21
C GLY A 430 15.59 24.67 -18.95
N GLY A 431 15.46 23.70 -19.88
CA GLY A 431 16.63 23.28 -20.66
C GLY A 431 16.57 22.02 -21.53
N PHE A 432 15.43 21.64 -22.12
CA PHE A 432 15.39 20.79 -23.33
C PHE A 432 14.15 21.14 -24.15
N ASP A 433 14.37 21.79 -25.29
CA ASP A 433 13.34 22.20 -26.26
C ASP A 433 13.99 22.13 -27.66
N ASP A 434 13.18 21.85 -28.70
CA ASP A 434 13.54 21.76 -30.13
C ASP A 434 14.86 21.04 -30.54
N GLU A 435 14.74 19.77 -30.97
CA GLU A 435 15.19 19.30 -32.30
C GLU A 435 14.82 17.82 -32.52
N PHE A 436 13.61 17.54 -33.04
CA PHE A 436 13.34 16.48 -34.01
C PHE A 436 11.87 16.52 -34.46
N ASP A 437 11.61 17.12 -35.61
CA ASP A 437 10.34 17.06 -36.32
C ASP A 437 10.58 16.57 -37.76
N HIS A 438 9.56 16.02 -38.39
CA HIS A 438 9.51 15.57 -39.79
C HIS A 438 10.36 14.33 -40.19
N VAL A 439 9.77 13.13 -40.09
CA VAL A 439 9.80 12.16 -41.19
C VAL A 439 8.39 11.58 -41.35
N ASP A 440 7.93 11.47 -42.60
CA ASP A 440 6.56 11.14 -42.95
C ASP A 440 6.16 9.67 -42.76
N GLU A 441 4.83 9.49 -42.72
CA GLU A 441 4.06 8.26 -42.76
C GLU A 441 4.36 7.37 -44.01
N SER A 442 4.07 6.07 -43.88
CA SER A 442 3.68 5.11 -44.95
C SER A 442 4.70 4.14 -45.60
N HIS A 443 4.09 3.11 -46.19
CA HIS A 443 4.58 2.06 -47.11
C HIS A 443 5.24 0.79 -46.54
N TYR A 444 4.49 -0.31 -46.71
CA TYR A 444 4.88 -1.72 -46.51
C TYR A 444 5.83 -2.23 -47.61
N GLY A 445 6.70 -3.19 -47.25
CA GLY A 445 6.98 -4.36 -48.11
C GLY A 445 8.44 -4.76 -48.32
N GLY A 446 8.70 -6.08 -48.28
CA GLY A 446 9.75 -6.72 -49.10
C GLY A 446 11.03 -7.21 -48.43
N THR A 447 11.09 -8.52 -48.15
CA THR A 447 12.22 -9.45 -48.38
C THR A 447 13.68 -9.11 -48.01
N ASP A 448 14.22 -9.97 -47.15
CA ASP A 448 15.57 -10.58 -47.18
C ASP A 448 16.88 -9.78 -46.91
N GLN A 449 17.62 -10.33 -45.92
CA GLN A 449 19.08 -10.54 -45.87
C GLN A 449 20.05 -9.39 -46.21
N SER A 450 20.74 -8.86 -45.18
CA SER A 450 22.21 -9.04 -45.07
C SER A 450 22.78 -8.68 -43.68
N MET A 451 24.00 -9.15 -43.43
CA MET A 451 24.82 -8.99 -42.22
C MET A 451 25.10 -7.54 -41.82
N ASN A 452 25.20 -7.24 -40.51
CA ASN A 452 26.33 -6.47 -39.91
C ASN A 452 26.23 -6.31 -38.36
N PRO A 453 27.17 -6.85 -37.55
CA PRO A 453 27.11 -6.76 -36.08
C PRO A 453 27.73 -5.45 -35.51
N LYS A 454 26.92 -4.40 -35.31
CA LYS A 454 27.37 -3.13 -34.70
C LYS A 454 27.43 -3.19 -33.16
N LYS A 455 28.61 -3.57 -32.65
CA LYS A 455 29.20 -3.35 -31.30
C LYS A 455 28.29 -2.68 -30.23
N LYS A 456 27.59 -3.47 -29.41
CA LYS A 456 26.97 -2.97 -28.16
C LYS A 456 28.04 -2.66 -27.11
N LYS A 457 28.02 -1.46 -26.51
CA LYS A 457 28.86 -1.10 -25.34
C LYS A 457 28.08 -1.40 -24.03
N PRO A 458 28.71 -1.95 -22.98
CA PRO A 458 28.01 -2.25 -21.72
C PRO A 458 27.83 -1.00 -20.85
N ILE A 459 26.68 -0.33 -20.95
CA ILE A 459 26.27 0.76 -20.05
C ILE A 459 25.48 0.18 -18.86
N LEU A 460 26.16 -0.51 -17.94
CA LEU A 460 25.63 -0.87 -16.61
C LEU A 460 26.76 -1.35 -15.68
N ARG A 461 27.66 -0.43 -15.28
CA ARG A 461 28.78 -0.75 -14.37
C ARG A 461 29.17 0.39 -13.41
N LYS A 462 28.19 1.05 -12.80
CA LYS A 462 28.39 2.13 -11.81
C LYS A 462 27.39 2.10 -10.63
N PHE A 463 27.30 0.96 -9.93
CA PHE A 463 26.61 0.89 -8.63
C PHE A 463 27.32 0.00 -7.58
N GLY A 464 28.21 -0.91 -7.97
CA GLY A 464 28.82 -1.90 -7.05
C GLY A 464 29.96 -1.42 -6.14
N ASP A 465 30.57 -0.25 -6.39
CA ASP A 465 31.81 0.16 -5.71
C ASP A 465 31.59 1.05 -4.47
N LEU A 466 30.37 1.52 -4.20
CA LEU A 466 30.13 2.47 -3.11
C LEU A 466 30.12 1.82 -1.71
N PHE A 467 29.80 0.52 -1.62
CA PHE A 467 29.69 -0.21 -0.35
C PHE A 467 30.96 -0.97 0.06
N ARG A 468 31.99 -1.06 -0.78
CA ARG A 468 33.21 -1.85 -0.51
C ARG A 468 34.29 -1.12 0.31
N ARG A 469 33.88 -0.27 1.26
CA ARG A 469 34.77 0.38 2.27
C ARG A 469 34.22 0.22 3.69
N LYS A 470 34.30 -1.02 4.22
CA LYS A 470 34.21 -1.27 5.65
C LYS A 470 35.60 -1.09 6.26
N SER A 471 35.76 -0.22 7.24
CA SER A 471 37.06 0.20 7.77
C SER A 471 37.68 -0.83 8.72
N HIS A 472 39.01 -0.97 8.67
CA HIS A 472 39.76 -1.65 9.72
C HIS A 472 39.91 -0.72 10.93
N TYR A 473 39.21 -1.02 12.02
CA TYR A 473 39.53 -0.49 13.35
C TYR A 473 39.95 -1.65 14.26
N LYS A 474 41.13 -1.52 14.88
CA LYS A 474 41.63 -2.48 15.88
C LYS A 474 40.89 -2.26 17.20
N ALA A 475 40.50 -3.33 17.87
CA ALA A 475 40.25 -3.33 19.30
C ALA A 475 41.45 -3.99 19.99
N ASN A 476 42.13 -3.27 20.89
CA ASN A 476 43.11 -3.85 21.79
C ASN A 476 42.39 -4.24 23.08
N LEU A 477 42.35 -5.53 23.42
CA LEU A 477 42.01 -6.00 24.76
C LEU A 477 43.00 -7.10 25.17
N ALA A 478 43.50 -7.01 26.40
CA ALA A 478 44.45 -7.95 26.98
C ALA A 478 43.71 -9.11 27.67
N PRO A 479 44.34 -10.30 27.80
CA PRO A 479 43.76 -11.41 28.55
C PRO A 479 43.78 -11.10 30.05
N VAL A 480 42.68 -11.40 30.74
CA VAL A 480 42.58 -11.46 32.20
C VAL A 480 42.50 -12.93 32.60
N HIS A 481 43.25 -13.32 33.64
CA HIS A 481 43.21 -14.67 34.18
C HIS A 481 41.94 -14.94 34.98
N THR A 482 41.27 -16.06 34.67
CA THR A 482 40.91 -17.13 35.64
C THR A 482 40.84 -18.44 34.88
#